data_AF-A0A2V8NYQ3-F1
#
_entry.id   AF-A0A2V8NYQ3-F1
#
_cell.length_a   1.000
_cell.length_b   1.000
_cell.length_c   1.000
_cell.angle_alpha   90.00
_cell.angle_beta   90.00
_cell.angle_gamma   90.00
#
_symmetry.space_group_name_H-M   'P 1'
#
loop_
_entity.id
_entity.type
_entity.pdbx_description
1 polymer ?
#
loop_
_entity_poly.entity_id
_entity_poly.type
_entity_poly.pdbx_seq_one_letter_code
_entity_poly.pdbx_strand_id
1 'polypeptide(L)' 'EAYQAAKDVPEVLEQLPCYCGCMKSFGHKNNLFCFLDQHGSACTICQEIAVDARKMHKEGVPIERIKENIAAKYAKYEP' A
#
# COMPACT_ATOMS: atom_id res chain seq x y z
N GLU A 1 -2.85 -8.01 10.36
CA GLU A 1 -1.58 -8.15 9.60
C GLU A 1 -1.18 -6.88 8.86
N ALA A 2 -2.06 -6.25 8.08
CA ALA A 2 -1.73 -5.02 7.32
C ALA A 2 -1.25 -3.83 8.17
N TYR A 3 -1.86 -3.56 9.33
CA TYR A 3 -1.34 -2.52 10.24
C TYR A 3 0.07 -2.83 10.78
N GLN A 4 0.40 -4.11 10.94
CA GLN A 4 1.76 -4.50 11.29
C GLN A 4 2.69 -4.33 10.08
N ALA A 5 2.21 -4.59 8.86
CA ALA A 5 2.97 -4.30 7.65
C ALA A 5 3.31 -2.80 7.52
N ALA A 6 2.34 -1.92 7.81
CA ALA A 6 2.57 -0.48 7.84
C ALA A 6 3.59 -0.03 8.90
N LYS A 7 3.67 -0.74 10.03
CA LYS A 7 4.72 -0.51 11.05
C LYS A 7 6.08 -1.07 10.65
N ASP A 8 6.11 -2.20 9.95
CA ASP A 8 7.34 -2.89 9.57
C ASP A 8 8.08 -2.17 8.42
N VAL A 9 7.35 -1.58 7.46
CA VAL A 9 7.92 -0.99 6.23
C VAL A 9 7.30 0.38 5.85
N PRO A 10 7.22 1.34 6.79
CA PRO A 10 6.57 2.63 6.53
C PRO A 10 7.16 3.38 5.34
N GLU A 11 8.48 3.35 5.16
CA GLU A 11 9.21 3.99 4.07
C GLU A 11 8.89 3.42 2.67
N VAL A 12 8.43 2.17 2.63
CA VAL A 12 7.95 1.53 1.40
C VAL A 12 6.52 1.98 1.13
N LEU A 13 5.64 1.92 2.14
CA LEU A 13 4.22 2.27 1.98
C LEU A 13 4.00 3.77 1.73
N GLU A 14 4.92 4.63 2.16
CA GLU A 14 4.88 6.06 1.86
C GLU A 14 5.05 6.34 0.34
N GLN A 15 5.71 5.45 -0.38
CA GLN A 15 5.99 5.58 -1.81
C GLN A 15 4.99 4.87 -2.72
N LEU A 16 4.01 4.17 -2.13
CA LEU A 16 3.02 3.41 -2.88
C LEU A 16 1.68 4.15 -2.87
N PRO A 17 1.02 4.34 -4.03
CA PRO A 17 -0.40 4.69 -4.01
C PRO A 17 -1.22 3.50 -3.50
N CYS A 18 -2.44 3.76 -3.05
CA CYS A 18 -3.45 2.73 -2.93
C CYS A 18 -4.38 2.75 -4.14
N TYR A 19 -4.90 1.59 -4.53
CA TYR A 19 -5.75 1.45 -5.73
C TYR A 19 -7.23 1.27 -5.35
N CYS A 20 -7.66 1.94 -4.29
CA CYS A 20 -9.04 1.87 -3.79
C CYS A 20 -9.92 3.05 -4.25
N GLY A 21 -9.36 4.00 -5.00
CA GLY A 21 -10.05 5.21 -5.45
C GLY A 21 -10.29 6.29 -4.39
N CYS A 22 -10.13 5.97 -3.09
CA CYS A 22 -10.33 6.94 -2.01
C CYS A 22 -9.30 8.09 -2.02
N MET A 23 -8.12 7.89 -2.65
CA MET A 23 -7.12 8.96 -2.80
C MET A 23 -7.67 10.19 -3.54
N LYS A 24 -8.50 9.96 -4.57
CA LYS A 24 -9.15 11.03 -5.35
C LYS A 24 -10.24 11.77 -4.57
N SER A 25 -10.89 11.10 -3.62
CA SER A 25 -12.08 11.63 -2.93
C SER A 25 -11.76 12.25 -1.56
N PHE A 26 -10.75 11.74 -0.86
CA PHE A 26 -10.42 12.13 0.51
C PHE A 26 -9.04 12.77 0.65
N GLY A 27 -8.26 12.88 -0.44
CA GLY A 27 -6.92 13.48 -0.42
C GLY A 27 -5.85 12.62 0.28
N HIS A 28 -6.08 11.32 0.42
CA HIS A 28 -5.06 10.39 0.92
C HIS A 28 -3.84 10.39 0.00
N LYS A 29 -2.63 10.42 0.59
CA LYS A 29 -1.38 10.66 -0.16
C LYS A 29 -0.69 9.39 -0.64
N ASN A 30 -0.84 8.30 0.09
CA ASN A 30 -0.18 7.02 -0.18
C ASN A 30 -0.84 5.90 0.65
N ASN A 31 -0.40 4.66 0.44
CA ASN A 31 -0.89 3.49 1.13
C ASN A 31 -0.62 3.56 2.65
N LEU A 32 0.48 4.18 3.08
CA LEU A 32 0.77 4.38 4.50
C LEU A 32 -0.34 5.19 5.20
N PHE A 33 -0.86 6.23 4.54
CA PHE A 33 -1.92 7.08 5.08
C PHE A 33 -3.17 6.30 5.50
N CYS A 34 -3.51 5.21 4.79
CA CYS A 34 -4.66 4.36 5.10
C CYS A 34 -4.59 3.72 6.50
N PHE A 35 -3.41 3.69 7.13
CA PHE A 35 -3.19 3.04 8.42
C PHE A 35 -2.98 4.05 9.57
N LEU A 36 -3.17 5.35 9.33
CA LEU A 36 -3.11 6.38 10.37
C LEU A 36 -4.35 6.38 11.28
N ASP A 37 -5.47 5.87 10.79
CA ASP A 37 -6.71 5.66 11.53
C ASP A 37 -7.30 4.26 11.23
N GLN A 38 -8.58 4.05 11.54
CA GLN A 38 -9.24 2.76 11.29
C GLN A 38 -9.70 2.56 9.83
N HIS A 39 -9.53 3.53 8.95
CA HIS A 39 -10.00 3.47 7.56
C HIS A 39 -9.46 2.24 6.81
N GLY A 40 -8.15 1.98 6.94
CA GLY A 40 -7.50 0.83 6.29
C GLY A 40 -8.04 -0.53 6.73
N SER A 41 -8.67 -0.64 7.90
CA SER A 41 -9.29 -1.88 8.38
C SER A 41 -10.50 -2.33 7.56
N ALA A 42 -11.16 -1.40 6.84
CA ALA A 42 -12.33 -1.68 6.02
C ALA A 42 -12.00 -1.83 4.51
N CYS A 43 -10.74 -1.63 4.10
CA CYS A 43 -10.36 -1.65 2.70
C CYS A 43 -9.41 -2.82 2.37
N THR A 44 -9.94 -3.87 1.77
CA THR A 44 -9.16 -5.07 1.39
C THR A 44 -7.99 -4.73 0.47
N ILE A 45 -8.17 -3.87 -0.53
CA ILE A 45 -7.10 -3.49 -1.47
C ILE A 45 -5.95 -2.81 -0.73
N CYS A 46 -6.23 -1.87 0.18
CA CYS A 46 -5.19 -1.21 0.95
C CYS A 46 -4.42 -2.20 1.83
N GLN A 47 -5.12 -3.16 2.42
CA GLN A 47 -4.52 -4.19 3.26
C GLN A 47 -3.61 -5.12 2.47
N GLU A 48 -4.06 -5.59 1.31
CA GLU A 48 -3.28 -6.48 0.44
C GLU A 48 -2.02 -5.79 -0.07
N ILE A 49 -2.11 -4.53 -0.52
CA ILE A 49 -0.95 -3.74 -0.95
C ILE A 49 0.10 -3.66 0.17
N ALA A 50 -0.32 -3.38 1.40
CA ALA A 50 0.59 -3.28 2.54
C ALA A 50 1.30 -4.61 2.83
N VAL A 51 0.55 -5.72 2.80
CA VAL A 51 1.10 -7.07 3.04
C VAL A 51 2.05 -7.49 1.92
N ASP A 52 1.69 -7.26 0.66
CA ASP A 52 2.53 -7.56 -0.50
C ASP A 52 3.84 -6.76 -0.50
N ALA A 53 3.74 -5.45 -0.24
CA ALA A 53 4.90 -4.57 -0.17
C ALA A 53 5.86 -5.00 0.93
N ARG A 54 5.34 -5.32 2.13
CA ARG A 54 6.14 -5.88 3.22
C ARG A 54 6.82 -7.18 2.83
N LYS A 55 6.09 -8.10 2.16
CA LYS A 55 6.64 -9.37 1.73
C LYS A 55 7.82 -9.17 0.78
N MET A 56 7.63 -8.40 -0.29
CA MET A 56 8.68 -8.12 -1.26
C MET A 56 9.88 -7.40 -0.63
N HIS A 57 9.63 -6.47 0.30
CA HIS A 57 10.71 -5.81 1.01
C HIS A 57 11.52 -6.78 1.88
N LYS A 58 10.86 -7.71 2.58
CA LYS A 58 11.52 -8.78 3.35
C LYS A 58 12.31 -9.74 2.47
N GLU A 59 11.93 -9.89 1.21
CA GLU A 59 12.64 -10.66 0.18
C GLU A 59 13.81 -9.87 -0.46
N GLY A 60 14.05 -8.62 -0.05
CA GLY A 60 15.15 -7.79 -0.54
C GLY A 60 14.89 -7.14 -1.90
N VAL A 61 13.63 -7.11 -2.36
CA VAL A 61 13.26 -6.45 -3.62
C VAL A 61 13.47 -4.94 -3.50
N PRO A 62 14.16 -4.28 -4.46
CA PRO A 62 14.32 -2.83 -4.45
C PRO A 62 12.98 -2.09 -4.49
N ILE A 63 12.86 -0.97 -3.78
CA ILE A 63 11.60 -0.21 -3.65
C ILE A 63 11.00 0.17 -5.01
N GLU A 64 11.82 0.57 -5.98
CA GLU A 64 11.34 0.88 -7.35
C GLU A 64 10.69 -0.33 -8.02
N ARG A 65 11.25 -1.54 -7.83
CA ARG A 65 10.64 -2.78 -8.33
C ARG A 65 9.38 -3.16 -7.55
N ILE A 66 9.30 -2.85 -6.26
CA ILE A 66 8.07 -3.01 -5.47
C ILE A 66 6.97 -2.11 -6.04
N LYS A 67 7.26 -0.85 -6.35
CA LYS A 67 6.30 0.10 -6.95
C LYS A 67 5.77 -0.43 -8.28
N GLU A 68 6.64 -0.90 -9.16
CA GLU A 68 6.25 -1.50 -10.44
C GLU A 68 5.40 -2.76 -10.26
N ASN A 69 5.78 -3.65 -9.34
CA ASN A 69 5.04 -4.89 -9.08
C ASN A 69 3.64 -4.60 -8.51
N ILE A 70 3.51 -3.65 -7.58
CA ILE A 70 2.21 -3.21 -7.06
C ILE A 70 1.40 -2.57 -8.18
N ALA A 71 1.97 -1.65 -8.95
CA ALA A 71 1.25 -1.03 -10.07
C ALA A 71 0.74 -2.06 -11.09
N ALA A 72 1.57 -3.03 -11.46
CA ALA A 72 1.18 -4.10 -12.38
C ALA A 72 0.09 -5.02 -11.79
N LYS A 73 0.23 -5.42 -10.51
CA LYS A 73 -0.72 -6.32 -9.85
C LYS A 73 -2.10 -5.68 -9.68
N TYR A 74 -2.14 -4.39 -9.41
CA TYR A 74 -3.37 -3.65 -9.12
C TYR A 74 -3.87 -2.78 -10.29
N ALA A 75 -3.26 -2.88 -11.48
CA ALA A 75 -3.57 -2.05 -12.66
C ALA A 75 -5.04 -2.08 -13.12
N LYS A 76 -5.79 -3.12 -12.77
CA LYS A 76 -7.22 -3.25 -13.08
C LYS A 76 -8.11 -2.34 -12.21
N TYR A 77 -7.56 -1.77 -11.14
CA TYR A 77 -8.23 -0.85 -10.24
C TYR A 77 -7.77 0.58 -10.49
N GLU A 78 -8.55 1.55 -10.04
CA GLU A 78 -8.15 2.95 -10.12
C GLU A 78 -7.20 3.32 -8.97
N PRO A 79 -6.03 3.93 -9.25
CA PRO A 79 -5.33 4.71 -8.25
C PRO A 79 -6.17 5.91 -7.79
#